data_AF-A0A952DNJ2-F1
#
_entry.id   AF-A0A952DNJ2-F1
#
_cell.length_a   1.000
_cell.length_b   1.000
_cell.length_c   1.000
_cell.angle_alpha   90.00
_cell.angle_beta   90.00
_cell.angle_gamma   90.00
#
_symmetry.space_group_name_H-M   'P 1'
#
loop_
_entity.id
_entity.type
_entity.pdbx_description
1 polymer ?
#
loop_
_entity_poly.entity_id
_entity_poly.type
_entity_poly.pdbx_seq_one_letter_code
_entity_poly.pdbx_strand_id
1 'polypeptide(L)'
;NSISISGYHMQEAGATQVQELAFTIADGAEYVRYGVASGLDIDKFAGRLSFFFAIGMNFFMEVAKLRAARVLWHRVMTNLGAKDERSKMLRTHCQTSGVSLTEQDPYNNVIRTTIEAMAAMLGGTQSLHTNALDEAIALPTDFSARIARNTQIVIQEETGMTKVVDPLGGSYYVEALTQELVDKAWEIIERVESEGGMAKAVAAGWPKAMIEEAAAARQARVDRAEDVIVGVNKYRLANEDLLETLEVDNTKVREAQIARINAVKAARDEAACRAALDALRAGAAKPSSIENNLLALAVDAARARATLGEISSALEESFKRYGTVPTPVKGVYAAPYKGDPRWEQVVDGVRAVERRMGRKPKLLVAKMGQDGHDRGANVIASAFGDMGFDVVSGPLFQTPEETVVLALETGVDVVGASSLAAGHKTLIPELINRLRAEGRSDIKVIAGGVIPPQDYDFLRDAGVQGIYGPGTNVVECAADVLRLLGHNMPPAGLAEAAE
;
A
#
# COMPACT_ATOMS: atom_id res chain seq x y z
N ASN A 1 19.84 -12.18 -6.92
CA ASN A 1 18.76 -12.80 -6.13
C ASN A 1 17.57 -12.96 -7.07
N SER A 2 16.97 -14.14 -7.14
CA SER A 2 15.93 -14.46 -8.14
C SER A 2 14.54 -13.98 -7.73
N ILE A 3 14.31 -13.79 -6.43
CA ILE A 3 13.07 -13.27 -5.86
C ILE A 3 13.41 -12.53 -4.56
N SER A 4 12.66 -11.46 -4.28
CA SER A 4 12.65 -10.77 -3.00
C SER A 4 11.32 -11.04 -2.31
N ILE A 5 11.31 -11.95 -1.34
CA ILE A 5 10.12 -12.38 -0.60
C ILE A 5 9.78 -11.26 0.39
N SER A 6 8.67 -10.58 0.15
CA SER A 6 8.49 -9.21 0.64
C SER A 6 7.32 -9.12 1.62
N GLY A 7 7.61 -8.62 2.81
CA GLY A 7 6.64 -8.21 3.83
C GLY A 7 6.39 -6.71 3.85
N TYR A 8 7.27 -5.91 3.26
CA TYR A 8 7.18 -4.43 3.24
C TYR A 8 5.77 -3.92 2.92
N HIS A 9 5.23 -4.33 1.78
CA HIS A 9 3.91 -3.90 1.32
C HIS A 9 2.76 -4.40 2.20
N MET A 10 2.95 -5.49 2.97
CA MET A 10 1.95 -5.96 3.92
C MET A 10 1.85 -5.00 5.11
N GLN A 11 2.99 -4.58 5.68
CA GLN A 11 3.00 -3.62 6.78
C GLN A 11 2.48 -2.24 6.32
N GLU A 12 2.85 -1.80 5.12
CA GLU A 12 2.32 -0.54 4.56
C GLU A 12 0.80 -0.60 4.34
N ALA A 13 0.26 -1.77 3.96
CA ALA A 13 -1.19 -2.00 3.88
C ALA A 13 -1.89 -2.07 5.25
N GLY A 14 -1.14 -2.23 6.34
CA GLY A 14 -1.64 -2.19 7.72
C GLY A 14 -1.39 -3.44 8.56
N ALA A 15 -0.65 -4.42 8.02
CA ALA A 15 -0.32 -5.64 8.76
C ALA A 15 0.42 -5.31 10.06
N THR A 16 0.11 -6.05 11.12
CA THR A 16 0.95 -6.04 12.32
C THR A 16 2.29 -6.72 12.04
N GLN A 17 3.30 -6.50 12.89
CA GLN A 17 4.61 -7.15 12.74
C GLN A 17 4.51 -8.68 12.78
N VAL A 18 3.57 -9.23 13.55
CA VAL A 18 3.28 -10.68 13.58
C VAL A 18 2.73 -11.16 12.24
N GLN A 19 1.77 -10.42 11.66
CA GLN A 19 1.15 -10.76 10.38
C GLN A 19 2.17 -10.66 9.23
N GLU A 20 2.91 -9.55 9.13
CA GLU A 20 3.97 -9.38 8.14
C GLU A 20 4.98 -10.52 8.22
N LEU A 21 5.45 -10.85 9.43
CA LEU A 21 6.40 -11.91 9.67
C LEU A 21 5.87 -13.27 9.20
N ALA A 22 4.66 -13.64 9.64
CA ALA A 22 4.06 -14.93 9.33
C ALA A 22 3.79 -15.10 7.82
N PHE A 23 3.12 -14.12 7.21
CA PHE A 23 2.74 -14.18 5.80
C PHE A 23 3.96 -14.20 4.88
N THR A 24 4.99 -13.39 5.18
CA THR A 24 6.23 -13.36 4.37
C THR A 24 6.98 -14.69 4.44
N ILE A 25 7.07 -15.30 5.63
CA ILE A 25 7.73 -16.60 5.79
C ILE A 25 6.92 -17.71 5.11
N ALA A 26 5.59 -17.67 5.19
CA ALA A 26 4.71 -18.64 4.52
C ALA A 26 4.77 -18.52 2.99
N ASP A 27 4.79 -17.30 2.44
CA ASP A 27 5.05 -17.06 1.02
C ASP A 27 6.40 -17.66 0.60
N GLY A 28 7.45 -17.44 1.41
CA GLY A 28 8.77 -18.03 1.18
C GLY A 28 8.74 -19.56 1.12
N ALA A 29 8.01 -20.21 2.03
CA ALA A 29 7.82 -21.66 2.02
C ALA A 29 7.15 -22.13 0.73
N GLU A 30 6.11 -21.41 0.29
CA GLU A 30 5.37 -21.71 -0.94
C GLU A 30 6.26 -21.56 -2.19
N TYR A 31 7.06 -20.49 -2.27
CA TYR A 31 8.01 -20.30 -3.36
C TYR A 31 9.07 -21.41 -3.42
N VAL A 32 9.55 -21.88 -2.28
CA VAL A 32 10.50 -23.01 -2.23
C VAL A 32 9.82 -24.29 -2.72
N ARG A 33 8.58 -24.56 -2.32
CA ARG A 33 7.81 -25.71 -2.84
C ARG A 33 7.63 -25.66 -4.35
N TYR A 34 7.28 -24.49 -4.89
CA TYR A 34 7.18 -24.32 -6.35
C TYR A 34 8.52 -24.54 -7.06
N GLY A 35 9.62 -24.05 -6.49
CA GLY A 35 10.97 -24.28 -7.02
C GLY A 35 11.31 -25.78 -7.07
N VAL A 36 11.08 -26.50 -5.99
CA VAL A 36 11.30 -27.95 -5.90
C VAL A 36 10.37 -28.72 -6.84
N ALA A 37 9.09 -28.38 -6.88
CA ALA A 37 8.11 -29.00 -7.78
C ALA A 37 8.44 -28.77 -9.27
N SER A 38 9.18 -27.70 -9.58
CA SER A 38 9.73 -27.42 -10.92
C SER A 38 11.02 -28.19 -11.22
N GLY A 39 11.46 -29.08 -10.33
CA GLY A 39 12.65 -29.92 -10.49
C GLY A 39 13.96 -29.30 -10.00
N LEU A 40 13.92 -28.17 -9.30
CA LEU A 40 15.13 -27.54 -8.76
C LEU A 40 15.55 -28.19 -7.44
N ASP A 41 16.84 -28.49 -7.30
CA ASP A 41 17.44 -28.85 -6.01
C ASP A 41 17.42 -27.62 -5.08
N ILE A 42 16.80 -27.78 -3.89
CA ILE A 42 16.63 -26.72 -2.88
C ILE A 42 17.94 -26.00 -2.58
N ASP A 43 19.05 -26.73 -2.45
CA ASP A 43 20.36 -26.17 -2.10
C ASP A 43 21.04 -25.44 -3.26
N LYS A 44 20.53 -25.58 -4.49
CA LYS A 44 21.04 -24.87 -5.67
C LYS A 44 20.44 -23.48 -5.84
N PHE A 45 19.21 -23.25 -5.35
CA PHE A 45 18.52 -21.97 -5.54
C PHE A 45 18.25 -21.20 -4.24
N ALA A 46 18.13 -21.87 -3.09
CA ALA A 46 17.82 -21.22 -1.81
C ALA A 46 18.82 -20.11 -1.45
N GLY A 47 20.11 -20.33 -1.72
CA GLY A 47 21.17 -19.32 -1.58
C GLY A 47 21.02 -18.06 -2.47
N ARG A 48 19.97 -17.97 -3.30
CA ARG A 48 19.60 -16.80 -4.10
C ARG A 48 18.27 -16.15 -3.69
N LEU A 49 17.59 -16.68 -2.68
CA LEU A 49 16.41 -16.07 -2.08
C LEU A 49 16.85 -14.92 -1.16
N SER A 50 16.13 -13.82 -1.22
CA SER A 50 16.27 -12.69 -0.30
C SER A 50 14.90 -12.26 0.20
N PHE A 51 14.88 -11.54 1.31
CA PHE A 51 13.69 -11.03 1.96
C PHE A 51 13.67 -9.51 1.92
N PHE A 52 12.48 -8.94 2.15
CA PHE A 52 12.30 -7.50 2.24
C PHE A 52 11.24 -7.14 3.28
N PHE A 53 11.64 -6.52 4.39
CA PHE A 53 10.73 -6.09 5.45
C PHE A 53 10.59 -4.56 5.52
N ALA A 54 9.41 -4.10 5.93
CA ALA A 54 9.23 -2.72 6.37
C ALA A 54 9.75 -2.55 7.80
N ILE A 55 10.03 -1.32 8.21
CA ILE A 55 10.48 -0.99 9.56
C ILE A 55 9.73 0.26 10.01
N GLY A 56 8.75 0.08 10.90
CA GLY A 56 7.96 1.17 11.46
C GLY A 56 8.47 1.69 12.81
N MET A 57 7.69 2.57 13.41
CA MET A 57 8.05 3.30 14.62
C MET A 57 8.09 2.48 15.92
N ASN A 58 7.60 1.23 15.94
CA ASN A 58 7.69 0.38 17.13
C ASN A 58 9.08 -0.28 17.22
N PHE A 59 10.06 0.52 17.63
CA PHE A 59 11.49 0.22 17.55
C PHE A 59 11.88 -1.20 18.02
N PHE A 60 11.51 -1.59 19.24
CA PHE A 60 11.90 -2.90 19.78
C PHE A 60 11.16 -4.05 19.09
N MET A 61 9.92 -3.84 18.67
CA MET A 61 9.15 -4.83 17.92
C MET A 61 9.81 -5.10 16.55
N GLU A 62 10.30 -4.07 15.87
CA GLU A 62 10.97 -4.24 14.58
C GLU A 62 12.33 -4.94 14.70
N VAL A 63 13.12 -4.60 15.72
CA VAL A 63 14.36 -5.32 16.04
C VAL A 63 14.05 -6.80 16.29
N ALA A 64 13.07 -7.09 17.16
CA ALA A 64 12.66 -8.45 17.48
C ALA A 64 12.11 -9.20 16.26
N LYS A 65 11.36 -8.53 15.39
CA LYS A 65 10.82 -9.11 14.13
C LYS A 65 11.92 -9.61 13.23
N LEU A 66 12.97 -8.83 13.00
CA LEU A 66 14.09 -9.24 12.14
C LEU A 66 14.87 -10.42 12.74
N ARG A 67 15.00 -10.48 14.07
CA ARG A 67 15.60 -11.62 14.78
C ARG A 67 14.73 -12.88 14.65
N ALA A 68 13.44 -12.75 14.91
CA ALA A 68 12.45 -13.83 14.80
C ALA A 68 12.36 -14.39 13.37
N ALA A 69 12.42 -13.53 12.35
CA ALA A 69 12.40 -13.94 10.94
C ALA A 69 13.50 -14.93 10.60
N ARG A 70 14.72 -14.72 11.08
CA ARG A 70 15.84 -15.64 10.85
C ARG A 70 15.61 -17.00 11.50
N VAL A 71 15.05 -17.02 12.72
CA VAL A 71 14.71 -18.26 13.44
C VAL A 71 13.62 -19.05 12.70
N LEU A 72 12.54 -18.37 12.32
CA LEU A 72 11.42 -18.97 11.61
C LEU A 72 11.83 -19.50 10.24
N TRP A 73 12.59 -18.73 9.47
CA TRP A 73 13.07 -19.16 8.16
C TRP A 73 13.97 -20.38 8.24
N HIS A 74 14.92 -20.38 9.19
CA HIS A 74 15.78 -21.54 9.42
C HIS A 74 14.95 -22.80 9.73
N ARG A 75 13.92 -22.69 10.58
CA ARG A 75 12.99 -23.78 10.90
C ARG A 75 12.25 -24.27 9.66
N VAL A 76 11.67 -23.36 8.88
CA VAL A 76 10.93 -23.69 7.63
C VAL A 76 11.84 -24.42 6.64
N MET A 77 13.02 -23.89 6.34
CA MET A 77 13.94 -24.49 5.37
C MET A 77 14.45 -25.86 5.82
N THR A 78 14.64 -26.04 7.13
CA THR A 78 14.97 -27.36 7.71
C THR A 78 13.83 -28.35 7.49
N ASN A 79 12.58 -27.95 7.74
CA ASN A 79 11.41 -28.81 7.54
C ASN A 79 11.17 -29.15 6.06
N LEU A 80 11.54 -28.25 5.15
CA LEU A 80 11.50 -28.48 3.71
C LEU A 80 12.66 -29.35 3.19
N GLY A 81 13.61 -29.72 4.06
CA GLY A 81 14.68 -30.67 3.75
C GLY A 81 15.97 -30.06 3.20
N ALA A 82 16.20 -28.75 3.38
CA ALA A 82 17.46 -28.11 3.00
C ALA A 82 18.64 -28.67 3.80
N LYS A 83 19.74 -29.01 3.12
CA LYS A 83 20.92 -29.65 3.75
C LYS A 83 22.06 -28.66 3.98
N ASP A 84 22.24 -27.67 3.10
CA ASP A 84 23.26 -26.64 3.27
C ASP A 84 22.77 -25.58 4.27
N GLU A 85 23.60 -25.25 5.27
CA GLU A 85 23.33 -24.17 6.22
C GLU A 85 23.11 -22.82 5.53
N ARG A 86 23.77 -22.59 4.39
CA ARG A 86 23.57 -21.38 3.58
C ARG A 86 22.16 -21.27 3.01
N SER A 87 21.49 -22.39 2.76
CA SER A 87 20.10 -22.43 2.28
C SER A 87 19.10 -22.02 3.36
N LYS A 88 19.50 -22.13 4.63
CA LYS A 88 18.67 -21.80 5.79
C LYS A 88 18.84 -20.34 6.25
N MET A 89 19.75 -19.59 5.63
CA MET A 89 20.00 -18.19 5.96
C MET A 89 18.91 -17.28 5.37
N LEU A 90 18.31 -16.45 6.22
CA LEU A 90 17.49 -15.33 5.78
C LEU A 90 18.39 -14.10 5.60
N ARG A 91 18.45 -13.58 4.38
CA ARG A 91 19.14 -12.32 4.05
C ARG A 91 18.10 -11.31 3.61
N THR A 92 18.13 -10.11 4.17
CA THR A 92 17.02 -9.19 4.03
C THR A 92 17.46 -7.77 3.64
N HIS A 93 16.64 -7.16 2.81
CA HIS A 93 16.55 -5.72 2.65
C HIS A 93 15.53 -5.17 3.66
N CYS A 94 15.76 -3.96 4.15
CA CYS A 94 14.75 -3.23 4.91
C CYS A 94 14.47 -1.88 4.26
N GLN A 95 13.23 -1.42 4.34
CA GLN A 95 12.85 -0.05 4.04
C GLN A 95 12.10 0.52 5.24
N THR A 96 12.40 1.76 5.61
CA THR A 96 11.63 2.48 6.63
C THR A 96 10.18 2.65 6.17
N SER A 97 9.20 2.67 7.09
CA SER A 97 7.78 2.73 6.71
C SER A 97 7.45 4.06 6.04
N GLY A 98 6.81 4.04 4.86
CA GLY A 98 6.29 5.25 4.21
C GLY A 98 5.06 5.78 4.94
N VAL A 99 4.20 4.86 5.38
CA VAL A 99 3.00 5.12 6.18
C VAL A 99 3.26 5.85 7.50
N SER A 100 4.44 5.70 8.10
CA SER A 100 4.77 6.41 9.34
C SER A 100 5.08 7.89 9.12
N LEU A 101 5.35 8.29 7.88
CA LEU A 101 5.72 9.65 7.51
C LEU A 101 4.47 10.50 7.29
N THR A 102 4.59 11.78 7.63
CA THR A 102 3.47 12.72 7.69
C THR A 102 3.64 13.84 6.68
N GLU A 103 2.53 14.29 6.10
CA GLU A 103 2.49 15.52 5.28
C GLU A 103 2.74 16.75 6.17
N GLN A 104 2.12 16.77 7.35
CA GLN A 104 2.23 17.83 8.35
C GLN A 104 3.55 17.76 9.11
N ASP A 105 4.13 18.93 9.42
CA ASP A 105 5.43 19.09 10.08
C ASP A 105 6.49 18.07 9.59
N PRO A 106 6.80 18.07 8.28
CA PRO A 106 7.49 16.98 7.60
C PRO A 106 8.95 16.81 8.05
N TYR A 107 9.56 17.79 8.73
CA TYR A 107 10.90 17.62 9.30
C TYR A 107 10.93 16.59 10.43
N ASN A 108 9.80 16.31 11.09
CA ASN A 108 9.70 15.19 12.03
C ASN A 108 9.97 13.83 11.34
N ASN A 109 9.77 13.73 10.02
CA ASN A 109 10.07 12.52 9.26
C ASN A 109 11.56 12.19 9.27
N VAL A 110 12.45 13.18 9.36
CA VAL A 110 13.90 12.94 9.52
C VAL A 110 14.17 12.16 10.81
N ILE A 111 13.48 12.51 11.89
CA ILE A 111 13.60 11.84 13.19
C ILE A 111 13.01 10.43 13.11
N ARG A 112 11.80 10.29 12.55
CA ARG A 112 11.12 8.99 12.39
C ARG A 112 11.98 8.01 11.60
N THR A 113 12.43 8.40 10.41
CA THR A 113 13.28 7.58 9.54
C THR A 113 14.62 7.26 10.21
N THR A 114 15.18 8.16 11.03
CA THR A 114 16.40 7.85 11.80
C THR A 114 16.16 6.72 12.81
N ILE A 115 15.07 6.78 13.57
CA ILE A 115 14.71 5.73 14.55
C ILE A 115 14.42 4.40 13.86
N GLU A 116 13.70 4.43 12.74
CA GLU A 116 13.42 3.25 11.93
C GLU A 116 14.71 2.65 11.33
N ALA A 117 15.61 3.48 10.81
CA ALA A 117 16.91 3.04 10.31
C ALA A 117 17.76 2.37 11.39
N MET A 118 17.74 2.92 12.61
CA MET A 118 18.42 2.33 13.76
C MET A 118 17.83 0.95 14.12
N ALA A 119 16.50 0.80 14.09
CA ALA A 119 15.85 -0.50 14.32
C ALA A 119 16.23 -1.53 13.26
N ALA A 120 16.26 -1.13 11.98
CA ALA A 120 16.70 -1.99 10.88
C ALA A 120 18.15 -2.46 11.04
N MET A 121 19.04 -1.54 11.43
CA MET A 121 20.45 -1.82 11.68
C MET A 121 20.63 -2.78 12.85
N LEU A 122 20.03 -2.49 14.00
CA LEU A 122 20.14 -3.31 15.21
C LEU A 122 19.46 -4.67 15.06
N GLY A 123 18.42 -4.75 14.23
CA GLY A 123 17.81 -6.03 13.85
C GLY A 123 18.68 -6.86 12.89
N GLY A 124 19.79 -6.31 12.37
CA GLY A 124 20.76 -7.03 11.56
C GLY A 124 20.39 -7.15 10.08
N THR A 125 19.88 -6.09 9.46
CA THR A 125 19.60 -6.04 8.01
C THR A 125 20.86 -6.11 7.14
N GLN A 126 20.74 -6.58 5.89
CA GLN A 126 21.87 -6.65 4.94
C GLN A 126 21.93 -5.45 3.98
N SER A 127 20.81 -4.74 3.81
CA SER A 127 20.74 -3.49 3.04
C SER A 127 19.54 -2.67 3.50
N LEU A 128 19.61 -1.35 3.39
CA LEU A 128 18.60 -0.45 3.94
C LEU A 128 18.22 0.66 2.94
N HIS A 129 16.92 0.89 2.80
CA HIS A 129 16.33 2.08 2.21
C HIS A 129 15.77 2.94 3.34
N THR A 130 16.15 4.21 3.34
CA THR A 130 15.62 5.24 4.22
C THR A 130 14.80 6.21 3.38
N ASN A 131 13.53 6.38 3.72
CA ASN A 131 12.64 7.28 3.00
C ASN A 131 13.09 8.74 3.17
N ALA A 132 12.64 9.59 2.27
CA ALA A 132 12.89 11.03 2.35
C ALA A 132 11.80 11.71 3.18
N LEU A 133 12.10 12.92 3.68
CA LEU A 133 11.17 13.66 4.56
C LEU A 133 9.85 14.07 3.86
N ASP A 134 9.85 14.10 2.53
CA ASP A 134 8.76 14.52 1.64
C ASP A 134 7.95 13.34 1.07
N GLU A 135 8.17 12.11 1.54
CA GLU A 135 7.51 10.86 1.08
C GLU A 135 5.97 10.95 1.07
N ALA A 136 5.37 11.57 2.09
CA ALA A 136 3.92 11.71 2.22
C ALA A 136 3.32 12.80 1.31
N ILE A 137 4.16 13.49 0.53
CA ILE A 137 3.78 14.66 -0.27
C ILE A 137 4.12 14.42 -1.75
N ALA A 138 5.35 14.04 -2.05
CA ALA A 138 5.87 13.91 -3.42
C ALA A 138 7.06 12.95 -3.49
N LEU A 139 7.60 12.77 -4.71
CA LEU A 139 8.88 12.10 -4.90
C LEU A 139 10.03 12.93 -4.29
N PRO A 140 11.11 12.28 -3.82
CA PRO A 140 12.23 12.98 -3.19
C PRO A 140 12.90 14.02 -4.10
N THR A 141 13.22 15.17 -3.53
CA THR A 141 14.17 16.15 -4.10
C THR A 141 15.62 15.73 -3.84
N ASP A 142 16.59 16.37 -4.51
CA ASP A 142 18.02 16.15 -4.21
C ASP A 142 18.36 16.50 -2.74
N PHE A 143 17.68 17.50 -2.17
CA PHE A 143 17.83 17.91 -0.78
C PHE A 143 17.35 16.83 0.19
N SER A 144 16.12 16.36 0.03
CA SER A 144 15.52 15.35 0.92
C SER A 144 16.18 13.98 0.76
N ALA A 145 16.53 13.59 -0.47
CA ALA A 145 17.28 12.36 -0.76
C ALA A 145 18.70 12.38 -0.15
N ARG A 146 19.35 13.56 -0.11
CA ARG A 146 20.64 13.71 0.59
C ARG A 146 20.51 13.44 2.07
N ILE A 147 19.46 13.97 2.73
CA ILE A 147 19.21 13.74 4.15
C ILE A 147 18.98 12.25 4.40
N ALA A 148 18.08 11.62 3.63
CA ALA A 148 17.79 10.19 3.74
C ALA A 148 19.06 9.33 3.66
N ARG A 149 19.90 9.53 2.63
CA ARG A 149 21.18 8.83 2.50
C ARG A 149 22.11 9.11 3.67
N ASN A 150 22.23 10.37 4.09
CA ASN A 150 23.14 10.77 5.16
C ASN A 150 22.72 10.19 6.52
N THR A 151 21.43 9.93 6.76
CA THR A 151 20.97 9.19 7.94
C THR A 151 21.70 7.85 8.08
N GLN A 152 21.84 7.09 6.98
CA GLN A 152 22.57 5.83 6.99
C GLN A 152 24.08 6.03 7.18
N ILE A 153 24.66 7.05 6.54
CA ILE A 153 26.11 7.36 6.66
C ILE A 153 26.46 7.73 8.11
N VAL A 154 25.67 8.58 8.75
CA VAL A 154 25.87 8.98 10.16
C VAL A 154 25.78 7.75 11.07
N ILE A 155 24.78 6.88 10.86
CA ILE A 155 24.69 5.60 11.60
C ILE A 155 25.98 4.77 11.42
N GLN A 156 26.50 4.66 10.21
CA GLN A 156 27.68 3.86 9.92
C GLN A 156 28.98 4.43 10.51
N GLU A 157 29.19 5.73 10.37
CA GLU A 157 30.48 6.39 10.57
C GLU A 157 30.62 7.05 11.96
N GLU A 158 29.52 7.50 12.57
CA GLU A 158 29.57 8.34 13.78
C GLU A 158 29.07 7.64 15.04
N THR A 159 28.09 6.73 14.92
CA THR A 159 27.40 6.18 16.11
C THR A 159 28.15 5.04 16.82
N GLY A 160 29.09 4.39 16.13
CA GLY A 160 29.76 3.18 16.62
C GLY A 160 28.88 1.92 16.64
N MET A 161 27.62 1.98 16.21
CA MET A 161 26.68 0.85 16.26
C MET A 161 27.17 -0.36 15.45
N THR A 162 28.00 -0.16 14.43
CA THR A 162 28.54 -1.22 13.57
C THR A 162 29.69 -2.03 14.21
N LYS A 163 30.14 -1.67 15.41
CA LYS A 163 31.32 -2.28 16.05
C LYS A 163 31.03 -3.57 16.83
N VAL A 164 29.77 -3.88 17.11
CA VAL A 164 29.35 -5.07 17.88
C VAL A 164 28.27 -5.83 17.11
N VAL A 165 28.40 -7.16 17.03
CA VAL A 165 27.40 -8.03 16.40
C VAL A 165 26.25 -8.27 17.37
N ASP A 166 25.01 -8.07 16.90
CA ASP A 166 23.77 -8.17 17.69
C ASP A 166 23.88 -7.50 19.07
N PRO A 167 24.09 -6.15 19.15
CA PRO A 167 24.35 -5.46 20.42
C PRO A 167 23.24 -5.61 21.47
N LEU A 168 22.03 -6.00 21.05
CA LEU A 168 20.87 -6.21 21.92
C LEU A 168 20.71 -7.67 22.38
N GLY A 169 21.59 -8.57 21.94
CA GLY A 169 21.62 -9.96 22.37
C GLY A 169 21.82 -10.08 23.89
N GLY A 170 20.96 -10.87 24.54
CA GLY A 170 20.94 -11.03 26.00
C GLY A 170 20.10 -10.00 26.75
N SER A 171 19.51 -9.00 26.08
CA SER A 171 18.51 -8.12 26.69
C SER A 171 17.25 -8.92 27.03
N TYR A 172 16.89 -9.03 28.32
CA TYR A 172 15.72 -9.80 28.76
C TYR A 172 14.44 -9.45 28.01
N TYR A 173 14.22 -8.16 27.75
CA TYR A 173 13.04 -7.69 27.03
C TYR A 173 13.07 -8.08 25.54
N VAL A 174 14.19 -7.83 24.85
CA VAL A 174 14.28 -8.10 23.40
C VAL A 174 14.25 -9.60 23.12
N GLU A 175 14.85 -10.42 23.98
CA GLU A 175 14.81 -11.89 23.85
C GLU A 175 13.39 -12.42 24.07
N ALA A 176 12.70 -11.98 25.13
CA ALA A 176 11.32 -12.38 25.38
C ALA A 176 10.38 -11.95 24.24
N LEU A 177 10.52 -10.71 23.76
CA LEU A 177 9.71 -10.20 22.65
C LEU A 177 9.98 -10.94 21.35
N THR A 178 11.24 -11.29 21.08
CA THR A 178 11.62 -12.09 19.91
C THR A 178 10.99 -13.48 19.98
N GLN A 179 11.02 -14.12 21.14
CA GLN A 179 10.39 -15.43 21.33
C GLN A 179 8.87 -15.37 21.15
N GLU A 180 8.21 -14.35 21.71
CA GLU A 180 6.77 -14.15 21.54
C GLU A 180 6.38 -13.95 20.07
N LEU A 181 7.17 -13.17 19.30
CA LEU A 181 6.98 -13.01 17.86
C LEU A 181 7.17 -14.33 17.09
N VAL A 182 8.17 -15.14 17.46
CA VAL A 182 8.37 -16.47 16.87
C VAL A 182 7.14 -17.32 17.08
N ASP A 183 6.64 -17.41 18.31
CA ASP A 183 5.51 -18.28 18.65
C ASP A 183 4.21 -17.81 17.97
N LYS A 184 3.92 -16.51 18.04
CA LYS A 184 2.71 -15.92 17.42
C LYS A 184 2.71 -15.99 15.90
N ALA A 185 3.86 -15.74 15.26
CA ALA A 185 3.94 -15.90 13.81
C ALA A 185 3.85 -17.37 13.38
N TRP A 186 4.39 -18.29 14.20
CA TRP A 186 4.30 -19.72 13.93
C TRP A 186 2.85 -20.23 13.97
N GLU A 187 2.02 -19.76 14.91
CA GLU A 187 0.57 -20.07 14.95
C GLU A 187 -0.13 -19.76 13.61
N ILE A 188 0.19 -18.61 13.01
CA ILE A 188 -0.38 -18.20 11.70
C ILE A 188 0.20 -19.06 10.56
N ILE A 189 1.52 -19.32 10.58
CA ILE A 189 2.16 -20.18 9.57
C ILE A 189 1.54 -21.58 9.60
N GLU A 190 1.31 -22.17 10.78
CA GLU A 190 0.67 -23.49 10.92
C GLU A 190 -0.76 -23.50 10.37
N ARG A 191 -1.53 -22.43 10.61
CA ARG A 191 -2.85 -22.26 9.98
C ARG A 191 -2.73 -22.28 8.45
N VAL A 192 -1.84 -21.47 7.87
CA VAL A 192 -1.60 -21.44 6.41
C VAL A 192 -1.26 -22.84 5.87
N GLU A 193 -0.37 -23.56 6.55
CA GLU A 193 0.02 -24.91 6.16
C GLU A 193 -1.15 -25.90 6.24
N SER A 194 -1.95 -25.85 7.30
CA SER A 194 -3.14 -26.71 7.46
C SER A 194 -4.21 -26.47 6.40
N GLU A 195 -4.32 -25.24 5.89
CA GLU A 195 -5.24 -24.85 4.81
C GLU A 195 -4.66 -25.10 3.41
N GLY A 196 -3.43 -25.66 3.34
CA GLY A 196 -2.80 -26.13 2.12
C GLY A 196 -1.94 -25.10 1.40
N GLY A 197 -1.34 -24.15 2.14
CA GLY A 197 -0.31 -23.24 1.65
C GLY A 197 -0.81 -21.83 1.38
N MET A 198 0.14 -20.89 1.26
CA MET A 198 -0.16 -19.45 1.21
C MET A 198 -0.92 -19.06 -0.05
N ALA A 199 -0.70 -19.75 -1.18
CA ALA A 199 -1.45 -19.53 -2.41
C ALA A 199 -2.97 -19.76 -2.23
N LYS A 200 -3.36 -20.80 -1.48
CA LYS A 200 -4.77 -21.06 -1.16
C LYS A 200 -5.33 -20.06 -0.15
N ALA A 201 -4.54 -19.71 0.86
CA ALA A 201 -4.93 -18.69 1.85
C ALA A 201 -5.21 -17.33 1.18
N VAL A 202 -4.33 -16.88 0.28
CA VAL A 202 -4.51 -15.64 -0.49
C VAL A 202 -5.75 -15.72 -1.37
N ALA A 203 -5.98 -16.85 -2.07
CA ALA A 203 -7.18 -17.04 -2.88
C ALA A 203 -8.49 -17.05 -2.04
N ALA A 204 -8.41 -17.54 -0.81
CA ALA A 204 -9.52 -17.50 0.15
C ALA A 204 -9.75 -16.09 0.76
N GLY A 205 -8.79 -15.17 0.60
CA GLY A 205 -8.93 -13.75 0.96
C GLY A 205 -8.72 -13.41 2.43
N TRP A 206 -8.59 -14.40 3.33
CA TRP A 206 -8.47 -14.12 4.77
C TRP A 206 -7.18 -13.39 5.19
N PRO A 207 -6.00 -13.56 4.54
CA PRO A 207 -4.82 -12.77 4.89
C PRO A 207 -5.05 -11.28 4.63
N LYS A 208 -5.68 -10.93 3.49
CA LYS A 208 -6.04 -9.55 3.17
C LYS A 208 -7.04 -8.99 4.18
N ALA A 209 -8.07 -9.76 4.55
CA ALA A 209 -9.02 -9.35 5.58
C ALA A 209 -8.34 -9.05 6.93
N MET A 210 -7.43 -9.91 7.40
CA MET A 210 -6.69 -9.68 8.65
C MET A 210 -5.81 -8.42 8.62
N ILE A 211 -5.24 -8.08 7.46
CA ILE A 211 -4.47 -6.85 7.26
C ILE A 211 -5.40 -5.63 7.31
N GLU A 212 -6.56 -5.70 6.66
CA GLU A 212 -7.55 -4.63 6.64
C GLU A 212 -8.18 -4.40 8.02
N GLU A 213 -8.42 -5.46 8.79
CA GLU A 213 -8.85 -5.37 10.20
C GLU A 213 -7.81 -4.62 11.03
N ALA A 214 -6.52 -4.97 10.90
CA ALA A 214 -5.44 -4.28 11.61
C ALA A 214 -5.32 -2.80 11.18
N ALA A 215 -5.48 -2.51 9.89
CA ALA A 215 -5.47 -1.14 9.35
C ALA A 215 -6.63 -0.29 9.91
N ALA A 216 -7.86 -0.83 9.90
CA ALA A 216 -9.04 -0.15 10.42
C ALA A 216 -8.94 0.09 11.94
N ALA A 217 -8.49 -0.92 12.69
CA ALA A 217 -8.28 -0.80 14.13
C ALA A 217 -7.21 0.25 14.47
N ARG A 218 -6.11 0.30 13.70
CA ARG A 218 -5.08 1.33 13.88
C ARG A 218 -5.60 2.72 13.54
N GLN A 219 -6.36 2.87 12.44
CA GLN A 219 -6.92 4.17 12.08
C GLN A 219 -7.84 4.69 13.20
N ALA A 220 -8.70 3.84 13.76
CA ALA A 220 -9.57 4.26 14.86
C ALA A 220 -8.79 4.72 16.10
N ARG A 221 -7.65 4.08 16.44
CA ARG A 221 -6.78 4.54 17.53
C ARG A 221 -6.10 5.88 17.23
N VAL A 222 -5.67 6.10 15.98
CA VAL A 222 -5.07 7.37 15.54
C VAL A 222 -6.11 8.49 15.59
N ASP A 223 -7.32 8.26 15.10
CA ASP A 223 -8.40 9.24 15.04
C ASP A 223 -8.97 9.56 16.43
N ARG A 224 -8.82 8.64 17.39
CA ARG A 224 -9.10 8.85 18.82
C ARG A 224 -7.90 9.38 19.62
N ALA A 225 -6.77 9.64 18.94
CA ALA A 225 -5.52 10.10 19.54
C ALA A 225 -4.94 9.19 20.64
N GLU A 226 -5.31 7.90 20.64
CA GLU A 226 -4.68 6.87 21.48
C GLU A 226 -3.28 6.54 20.93
N ASP A 227 -3.18 6.39 19.62
CA ASP A 227 -1.91 6.34 18.90
C ASP A 227 -1.54 7.78 18.51
N VAL A 228 -0.60 8.40 19.24
CA VAL A 228 -0.17 9.78 18.98
C VAL A 228 0.71 9.87 17.74
N ILE A 229 0.36 10.78 16.83
CA ILE A 229 1.17 11.19 15.68
C ILE A 229 1.45 12.69 15.81
N VAL A 230 2.68 13.02 16.21
CA VAL A 230 3.16 14.41 16.38
C VAL A 230 3.02 15.19 15.07
N GLY A 231 2.44 16.39 15.15
CA GLY A 231 2.12 17.23 14.00
C GLY A 231 0.77 16.92 13.35
N VAL A 232 0.20 15.72 13.59
CA VAL A 232 -1.02 15.26 12.90
C VAL A 232 -2.24 15.20 13.80
N ASN A 233 -2.20 14.55 14.96
CA ASN A 233 -3.34 14.50 15.90
C ASN A 233 -3.02 15.15 17.25
N LYS A 234 -1.76 15.49 17.49
CA LYS A 234 -1.29 16.22 18.68
C LYS A 234 -0.10 17.10 18.31
N TYR A 235 0.01 18.25 18.98
CA TYR A 235 1.05 19.25 18.72
C TYR A 235 1.02 19.77 17.27
N ARG A 236 -0.19 20.01 16.74
CA ARG A 236 -0.39 20.55 15.39
C ARG A 236 0.15 21.98 15.31
N LEU A 237 0.77 22.31 14.18
CA LEU A 237 1.10 23.69 13.86
C LEU A 237 -0.18 24.46 13.50
N ALA A 238 -0.19 25.77 13.75
CA ALA A 238 -1.30 26.62 13.31
C ALA A 238 -1.30 26.83 11.79
N ASN A 239 -0.11 26.84 11.17
CA ASN A 239 0.11 26.94 9.74
C ASN A 239 1.29 26.03 9.36
N GLU A 240 1.17 25.33 8.24
CA GLU A 240 2.23 24.49 7.68
C GLU A 240 3.07 25.28 6.68
N ASP A 241 4.38 25.08 6.70
CA ASP A 241 5.27 25.63 5.67
C ASP A 241 5.20 24.77 4.40
N LEU A 242 5.16 25.42 3.24
CA LEU A 242 5.22 24.72 1.96
C LEU A 242 6.65 24.20 1.71
N LEU A 243 6.78 22.88 1.54
CA LEU A 243 8.00 22.29 1.03
C LEU A 243 8.10 22.44 -0.49
N GLU A 244 9.33 22.60 -0.98
CA GLU A 244 9.64 22.41 -2.39
C GLU A 244 9.48 20.92 -2.73
N THR A 245 8.68 20.63 -3.76
CA THR A 245 8.37 19.27 -4.20
C THR A 245 8.86 19.02 -5.62
N LEU A 246 9.19 17.76 -5.94
CA LEU A 246 9.52 17.37 -7.29
C LEU A 246 8.24 17.21 -8.13
N GLU A 247 7.97 18.15 -9.04
CA GLU A 247 6.90 18.01 -10.02
C GLU A 247 7.38 17.27 -11.27
N VAL A 248 6.67 16.20 -11.63
CA VAL A 248 6.92 15.45 -12.87
C VAL A 248 5.94 15.91 -13.94
N ASP A 249 6.45 16.56 -14.99
CA ASP A 249 5.67 16.89 -16.18
C ASP A 249 5.34 15.60 -16.96
N ASN A 250 4.17 15.06 -16.65
CA ASN A 250 3.66 13.82 -17.24
C ASN A 250 3.40 13.95 -18.76
N THR A 251 3.13 15.16 -19.26
CA THR A 251 2.83 15.41 -20.67
C THR A 251 4.10 15.28 -21.48
N LYS A 252 5.17 15.95 -21.04
CA LYS A 252 6.50 15.85 -21.64
C LYS A 252 7.05 14.43 -21.58
N VAL A 253 6.91 13.75 -20.44
CA VAL A 253 7.34 12.35 -20.29
C VAL A 253 6.58 11.43 -21.24
N ARG A 254 5.24 11.57 -21.34
CA ARG A 254 4.39 10.77 -22.23
C ARG A 254 4.69 11.01 -23.69
N GLU A 255 4.92 12.25 -24.11
CA GLU A 255 5.24 12.58 -25.50
C GLU A 255 6.60 12.00 -25.90
N ALA A 256 7.63 12.16 -25.06
CA ALA A 256 8.96 11.58 -25.30
C ALA A 256 8.93 10.04 -25.31
N GLN A 257 8.33 9.46 -24.27
CA GLN A 257 7.48 8.26 -24.28
C GLN A 257 7.15 7.61 -25.63
N ILE A 258 6.09 8.16 -26.22
CA ILE A 258 5.46 7.76 -27.48
C ILE A 258 6.44 7.91 -28.65
N ALA A 259 7.17 9.01 -28.73
CA ALA A 259 8.14 9.24 -29.79
C ALA A 259 9.21 8.14 -29.83
N ARG A 260 9.75 7.74 -28.68
CA ARG A 260 10.72 6.64 -28.56
C ARG A 260 10.12 5.30 -28.97
N ILE A 261 8.91 4.98 -28.51
CA ILE A 261 8.23 3.73 -28.89
C ILE A 261 8.01 3.68 -30.40
N ASN A 262 7.54 4.77 -31.00
CA ASN A 262 7.32 4.85 -32.44
C ASN A 262 8.63 4.69 -33.23
N ALA A 263 9.71 5.33 -32.78
CA ALA A 263 11.03 5.18 -33.40
C ALA A 263 11.54 3.73 -33.32
N VAL A 264 11.40 3.07 -32.17
CA VAL A 264 11.78 1.66 -31.99
C VAL A 264 10.95 0.75 -32.89
N LYS A 265 9.63 0.95 -32.96
CA LYS A 265 8.74 0.15 -33.81
C LYS A 265 9.00 0.37 -35.30
N ALA A 266 9.38 1.58 -35.71
CA ALA A 266 9.70 1.89 -37.09
C ALA A 266 11.05 1.30 -37.55
N ALA A 267 12.02 1.20 -36.64
CA ALA A 267 13.39 0.76 -36.95
C ALA A 267 13.67 -0.72 -36.71
N ARG A 268 12.78 -1.45 -36.02
CA ARG A 268 12.99 -2.87 -35.71
C ARG A 268 12.73 -3.76 -36.93
N ASP A 269 13.31 -4.95 -36.92
CA ASP A 269 12.87 -6.05 -37.78
C ASP A 269 11.51 -6.55 -37.28
N GLU A 270 10.43 -6.11 -37.93
CA GLU A 270 9.06 -6.47 -37.54
C GLU A 270 8.80 -7.97 -37.70
N ALA A 271 9.39 -8.63 -38.69
CA ALA A 271 9.21 -10.07 -38.90
C ALA A 271 9.86 -10.88 -37.78
N ALA A 272 11.09 -10.52 -37.40
CA ALA A 272 11.77 -11.14 -36.26
C ALA A 272 11.04 -10.88 -34.93
N CYS A 273 10.55 -9.65 -34.71
CA CYS A 273 9.77 -9.32 -33.53
C CYS A 273 8.48 -10.14 -33.45
N ARG A 274 7.75 -10.27 -34.57
CA ARG A 274 6.52 -11.06 -34.64
C ARG A 274 6.78 -12.52 -34.32
N ALA A 275 7.79 -13.11 -34.96
CA ALA A 275 8.17 -14.51 -34.74
C ALA A 275 8.54 -14.79 -33.27
N ALA A 276 9.27 -13.88 -32.62
CA ALA A 276 9.62 -14.03 -31.21
C ALA A 276 8.38 -13.92 -30.28
N LEU A 277 7.45 -13.01 -30.57
CA LEU A 277 6.19 -12.90 -29.83
C LEU A 277 5.29 -14.12 -30.03
N ASP A 278 5.24 -14.68 -31.25
CA ASP A 278 4.47 -15.89 -31.53
C ASP A 278 5.07 -17.12 -30.83
N ALA A 279 6.40 -17.21 -30.75
CA ALA A 279 7.07 -18.23 -29.95
C ALA A 279 6.73 -18.10 -28.45
N LEU A 280 6.66 -16.87 -27.93
CA LEU A 280 6.24 -16.60 -26.55
C LEU A 280 4.79 -17.03 -26.30
N ARG A 281 3.85 -16.68 -27.21
CA ARG A 281 2.45 -17.15 -27.14
C ARG A 281 2.37 -18.67 -27.13
N ALA A 282 3.09 -19.33 -28.05
CA ALA A 282 3.10 -20.78 -28.16
C ALA A 282 3.71 -21.45 -26.93
N GLY A 283 4.72 -20.84 -26.30
CA GLY A 283 5.29 -21.28 -25.03
C GLY A 283 4.31 -21.16 -23.88
N ALA A 284 3.60 -20.03 -23.77
CA ALA A 284 2.60 -19.78 -22.73
C ALA A 284 1.40 -20.74 -22.77
N ALA A 285 1.04 -21.22 -23.96
CA ALA A 285 -0.05 -22.19 -24.15
C ALA A 285 0.35 -23.65 -23.83
N LYS A 286 1.62 -23.93 -23.51
CA LYS A 286 2.14 -25.28 -23.25
C LYS A 286 2.45 -25.49 -21.76
N PRO A 287 2.52 -26.74 -21.29
CA PRO A 287 3.03 -27.05 -19.96
C PRO A 287 4.44 -26.47 -19.73
N SER A 288 4.71 -26.07 -18.49
CA SER A 288 6.02 -25.56 -18.08
C SER A 288 7.11 -26.59 -18.33
N SER A 289 8.14 -26.21 -19.09
CA SER A 289 9.34 -26.99 -19.34
C SER A 289 10.53 -26.07 -19.65
N ILE A 290 11.74 -26.62 -19.75
CA ILE A 290 12.93 -25.82 -20.11
C ILE A 290 12.84 -25.31 -21.55
N GLU A 291 12.23 -26.07 -22.46
CA GLU A 291 11.99 -25.70 -23.85
C GLU A 291 10.95 -24.58 -24.00
N ASN A 292 9.97 -24.54 -23.08
CA ASN A 292 8.93 -23.49 -23.05
C ASN A 292 9.21 -22.43 -21.97
N ASN A 293 10.48 -22.21 -21.61
CA ASN A 293 10.82 -21.25 -20.56
C ASN A 293 10.42 -19.82 -20.98
N LEU A 294 9.41 -19.26 -20.31
CA LEU A 294 8.83 -17.96 -20.67
C LEU A 294 9.81 -16.80 -20.53
N LEU A 295 10.75 -16.88 -19.58
CA LEU A 295 11.79 -15.85 -19.43
C LEU A 295 12.75 -15.87 -20.63
N ALA A 296 13.19 -17.05 -21.08
CA ALA A 296 14.05 -17.19 -22.25
C ALA A 296 13.36 -16.64 -23.51
N LEU A 297 12.09 -17.01 -23.73
CA LEU A 297 11.29 -16.51 -24.85
C LEU A 297 11.06 -14.99 -24.78
N ALA A 298 10.84 -14.43 -23.57
CA ALA A 298 10.71 -12.99 -23.39
C ALA A 298 12.03 -12.25 -23.63
N VAL A 299 13.19 -12.84 -23.29
CA VAL A 299 14.51 -12.29 -23.62
C VAL A 299 14.70 -12.23 -25.13
N ASP A 300 14.27 -13.26 -25.86
CA ASP A 300 14.34 -13.27 -27.33
C ASP A 300 13.42 -12.19 -27.95
N ALA A 301 12.19 -12.05 -27.43
CA ALA A 301 11.28 -10.99 -27.85
C ALA A 301 11.85 -9.58 -27.56
N ALA A 302 12.41 -9.36 -26.37
CA ALA A 302 13.05 -8.09 -26.01
C ALA A 302 14.28 -7.79 -26.89
N ARG A 303 15.07 -8.83 -27.24
CA ARG A 303 16.20 -8.71 -28.17
C ARG A 303 15.71 -8.29 -29.56
N ALA A 304 14.58 -8.82 -30.00
CA ALA A 304 13.89 -8.44 -31.24
C ALA A 304 13.11 -7.12 -31.14
N ARG A 305 13.30 -6.34 -30.06
CA ARG A 305 12.67 -5.02 -29.84
C ARG A 305 11.13 -5.08 -29.72
N ALA A 306 10.60 -6.18 -29.20
CA ALA A 306 9.25 -6.18 -28.65
C ALA A 306 9.19 -5.24 -27.44
N THR A 307 8.11 -4.48 -27.35
CA THR A 307 7.83 -3.61 -26.21
C THR A 307 7.35 -4.44 -25.01
N LEU A 308 7.43 -3.86 -23.81
CA LEU A 308 6.88 -4.50 -22.61
C LEU A 308 5.38 -4.84 -22.79
N GLY A 309 4.61 -3.91 -23.35
CA GLY A 309 3.19 -4.13 -23.64
C GLY A 309 2.94 -5.30 -24.60
N GLU A 310 3.73 -5.44 -25.67
CA GLU A 310 3.59 -6.56 -26.61
C GLU A 310 3.94 -7.92 -25.96
N ILE A 311 4.98 -7.96 -25.12
CA ILE A 311 5.37 -9.16 -24.37
C ILE A 311 4.26 -9.54 -23.38
N SER A 312 3.74 -8.58 -22.61
CA SER A 312 2.64 -8.81 -21.67
C SER A 312 1.37 -9.28 -22.37
N SER A 313 0.99 -8.64 -23.48
CA SER A 313 -0.20 -9.03 -24.26
C SER A 313 -0.07 -10.42 -24.88
N ALA A 314 1.12 -10.84 -25.30
CA ALA A 314 1.36 -12.20 -25.79
C ALA A 314 1.10 -13.26 -24.70
N LEU A 315 1.41 -12.97 -23.44
CA LEU A 315 1.13 -13.86 -22.30
C LEU A 315 -0.35 -13.81 -21.89
N GLU A 316 -0.99 -12.64 -22.01
CA GLU A 316 -2.39 -12.40 -21.65
C GLU A 316 -3.36 -13.29 -22.45
N GLU A 317 -3.02 -13.65 -23.69
CA GLU A 317 -3.85 -14.54 -24.52
C GLU A 317 -4.10 -15.90 -23.85
N SER A 318 -3.06 -16.46 -23.19
CA SER A 318 -3.15 -17.73 -22.46
C SER A 318 -3.63 -17.56 -21.02
N PHE A 319 -3.15 -16.52 -20.30
CA PHE A 319 -3.37 -16.40 -18.85
C PHE A 319 -4.53 -15.50 -18.42
N LYS A 320 -5.04 -14.66 -19.33
CA LYS A 320 -6.05 -13.63 -19.07
C LYS A 320 -5.58 -12.60 -18.03
N ARG A 321 -6.47 -11.66 -17.67
CA ARG A 321 -6.23 -10.69 -16.60
C ARG A 321 -6.98 -11.11 -15.35
N TYR A 322 -6.31 -11.01 -14.20
CA TYR A 322 -6.95 -11.15 -12.91
C TYR A 322 -7.81 -9.92 -12.62
N GLY A 323 -9.03 -10.13 -12.13
CA GLY A 323 -9.95 -9.07 -11.73
C GLY A 323 -10.55 -9.39 -10.36
N THR A 324 -10.71 -8.38 -9.53
CA THR A 324 -11.32 -8.51 -8.20
C THR A 324 -12.09 -7.25 -7.84
N VAL A 325 -13.10 -7.41 -6.99
CA VAL A 325 -13.86 -6.29 -6.41
C VAL A 325 -13.53 -6.25 -4.91
N PRO A 326 -13.14 -5.09 -4.36
CA PRO A 326 -12.84 -4.98 -2.95
C PRO A 326 -14.04 -5.36 -2.07
N THR A 327 -13.77 -6.09 -0.99
CA THR A 327 -14.75 -6.41 0.05
C THR A 327 -14.24 -5.92 1.41
N PRO A 328 -14.38 -4.61 1.72
CA PRO A 328 -13.84 -4.05 2.95
C PRO A 328 -14.45 -4.71 4.20
N VAL A 329 -13.64 -4.79 5.24
CA VAL A 329 -14.03 -5.28 6.57
C VAL A 329 -15.13 -4.40 7.19
N LYS A 330 -15.89 -4.94 8.15
CA LYS A 330 -17.03 -4.24 8.78
C LYS A 330 -16.97 -4.37 10.30
N GLY A 331 -17.43 -3.34 11.01
CA GLY A 331 -17.57 -3.30 12.47
C GLY A 331 -16.28 -3.09 13.25
N VAL A 332 -15.13 -3.07 12.58
CA VAL A 332 -13.81 -2.91 13.23
C VAL A 332 -13.57 -1.46 13.63
N TYR A 333 -13.89 -0.52 12.74
CA TYR A 333 -13.67 0.89 12.98
C TYR A 333 -14.65 1.43 14.04
N ALA A 334 -15.92 0.98 14.00
CA ALA A 334 -16.94 1.37 14.97
C ALA A 334 -16.70 0.88 16.41
N ALA A 335 -16.10 -0.31 16.60
CA ALA A 335 -15.98 -0.96 17.91
C ALA A 335 -15.43 -0.05 19.04
N PRO A 336 -14.35 0.72 18.84
CA PRO A 336 -13.82 1.63 19.87
C PRO A 336 -14.65 2.91 20.12
N TYR A 337 -15.62 3.25 19.27
CA TYR A 337 -16.40 4.50 19.37
C TYR A 337 -17.70 4.37 20.17
N LYS A 338 -17.92 3.24 20.86
CA LYS A 338 -19.11 3.05 21.68
C LYS A 338 -19.22 4.15 22.74
N GLY A 339 -20.24 5.01 22.62
CA GLY A 339 -20.48 6.13 23.52
C GLY A 339 -19.63 7.38 23.24
N ASP A 340 -18.94 7.47 22.10
CA ASP A 340 -18.26 8.71 21.67
C ASP A 340 -19.30 9.69 21.06
N PRO A 341 -19.49 10.89 21.64
CA PRO A 341 -20.49 11.84 21.15
C PRO A 341 -20.26 12.31 19.71
N ARG A 342 -19.00 12.41 19.26
CA ARG A 342 -18.67 12.84 17.89
C ARG A 342 -19.09 11.78 16.88
N TRP A 343 -18.91 10.51 17.24
CA TRP A 343 -19.39 9.39 16.43
C TRP A 343 -20.93 9.37 16.37
N GLU A 344 -21.59 9.48 17.52
CA GLU A 344 -23.06 9.50 17.60
C GLU A 344 -23.66 10.64 16.77
N GLN A 345 -23.03 11.82 16.80
CA GLN A 345 -23.44 12.98 15.99
C GLN A 345 -23.43 12.66 14.48
N VAL A 346 -22.39 11.97 13.99
CA VAL A 346 -22.30 11.57 12.57
C VAL A 346 -23.36 10.52 12.24
N VAL A 347 -23.53 9.51 13.08
CA VAL A 347 -24.56 8.46 12.88
C VAL A 347 -25.96 9.07 12.83
N ASP A 348 -26.27 10.00 13.71
CA ASP A 348 -27.56 10.70 13.70
C ASP A 348 -27.73 11.61 12.49
N GLY A 349 -26.65 12.22 12.02
CA GLY A 349 -26.63 12.96 10.76
C GLY A 349 -26.90 12.08 9.54
N VAL A 350 -26.30 10.89 9.47
CA VAL A 350 -26.60 9.87 8.44
C VAL A 350 -28.07 9.50 8.47
N ARG A 351 -28.63 9.22 9.66
CA ARG A 351 -30.07 8.90 9.82
C ARG A 351 -30.97 10.07 9.43
N ALA A 352 -30.56 11.31 9.68
CA ALA A 352 -31.32 12.49 9.28
C ALA A 352 -31.35 12.66 7.76
N VAL A 353 -30.21 12.46 7.09
CA VAL A 353 -30.13 12.45 5.63
C VAL A 353 -30.96 11.30 5.05
N GLU A 354 -30.90 10.11 5.66
CA GLU A 354 -31.71 8.95 5.27
C GLU A 354 -33.21 9.24 5.34
N ARG A 355 -33.69 9.83 6.45
CA ARG A 355 -35.10 10.23 6.57
C ARG A 355 -35.53 11.24 5.50
N ARG A 356 -34.64 12.18 5.13
CA ARG A 356 -34.93 13.18 4.10
C ARG A 356 -34.95 12.59 2.69
N MET A 357 -34.04 11.68 2.38
CA MET A 357 -33.89 11.10 1.05
C MET A 357 -34.74 9.85 0.82
N GLY A 358 -35.28 9.24 1.89
CA GLY A 358 -35.97 7.95 1.83
C GLY A 358 -35.06 6.74 1.62
N ARG A 359 -33.74 6.95 1.62
CA ARG A 359 -32.67 5.94 1.52
C ARG A 359 -31.39 6.47 2.15
N LYS A 360 -30.48 5.57 2.52
CA LYS A 360 -29.16 5.94 3.03
C LYS A 360 -28.38 6.82 2.04
N PRO A 361 -27.56 7.78 2.53
CA PRO A 361 -26.60 8.46 1.68
C PRO A 361 -25.60 7.45 1.12
N LYS A 362 -25.33 7.54 -0.18
CA LYS A 362 -24.53 6.57 -0.92
C LYS A 362 -23.22 7.16 -1.43
N LEU A 363 -22.10 6.53 -1.06
CA LEU A 363 -20.74 6.93 -1.41
C LEU A 363 -20.09 5.88 -2.29
N LEU A 364 -19.59 6.27 -3.47
CA LEU A 364 -18.66 5.48 -4.26
C LEU A 364 -17.22 5.85 -3.86
N VAL A 365 -16.46 4.90 -3.34
CA VAL A 365 -15.01 5.05 -3.15
C VAL A 365 -14.33 4.55 -4.41
N ALA A 366 -13.77 5.48 -5.21
CA ALA A 366 -13.24 5.20 -6.54
C ALA A 366 -11.71 5.18 -6.58
N LYS A 367 -11.17 4.20 -7.32
CA LYS A 367 -9.75 4.11 -7.70
C LYS A 367 -9.64 4.23 -9.22
N MET A 368 -9.03 5.31 -9.69
CA MET A 368 -8.90 5.59 -11.12
C MET A 368 -7.45 5.48 -11.59
N GLY A 369 -7.26 5.06 -12.84
CA GLY A 369 -5.93 4.84 -13.41
C GLY A 369 -5.24 3.63 -12.80
N GLN A 370 -3.93 3.48 -13.00
CA GLN A 370 -3.17 2.29 -12.54
C GLN A 370 -2.81 2.32 -11.04
N ASP A 371 -3.46 3.16 -10.24
CA ASP A 371 -3.18 3.32 -8.82
C ASP A 371 -3.73 2.14 -8.01
N GLY A 372 -2.83 1.29 -7.51
CA GLY A 372 -3.15 0.12 -6.70
C GLY A 372 -3.22 0.36 -5.19
N HIS A 373 -2.99 1.60 -4.71
CA HIS A 373 -3.04 1.87 -3.27
C HIS A 373 -4.48 1.86 -2.77
N ASP A 374 -4.87 0.85 -2.00
CA ASP A 374 -6.26 0.64 -1.57
C ASP A 374 -6.47 0.75 -0.06
N ARG A 375 -5.42 0.80 0.77
CA ARG A 375 -5.56 0.91 2.24
C ARG A 375 -6.49 2.04 2.67
N GLY A 376 -6.21 3.28 2.22
CA GLY A 376 -7.04 4.43 2.57
C GLY A 376 -8.47 4.30 2.07
N ALA A 377 -8.65 3.78 0.85
CA ALA A 377 -9.97 3.52 0.27
C ALA A 377 -10.77 2.48 1.09
N ASN A 378 -10.13 1.38 1.50
CA ASN A 378 -10.77 0.30 2.25
C ASN A 378 -11.10 0.73 3.69
N VAL A 379 -10.23 1.52 4.34
CA VAL A 379 -10.51 2.11 5.66
C VAL A 379 -11.68 3.08 5.60
N ILE A 380 -11.70 4.00 4.62
CA ILE A 380 -12.83 4.92 4.40
C ILE A 380 -14.12 4.12 4.15
N ALA A 381 -14.07 3.11 3.27
CA ALA A 381 -15.24 2.31 2.94
C ALA A 381 -15.78 1.54 4.16
N SER A 382 -14.90 0.95 4.96
CA SER A 382 -15.23 0.28 6.21
C SER A 382 -15.88 1.24 7.21
N ALA A 383 -15.22 2.36 7.49
CA ALA A 383 -15.66 3.33 8.50
C ALA A 383 -16.96 4.04 8.12
N PHE A 384 -17.13 4.46 6.86
CA PHE A 384 -18.38 5.07 6.40
C PHE A 384 -19.53 4.05 6.42
N GLY A 385 -19.26 2.79 6.07
CA GLY A 385 -20.22 1.70 6.21
C GLY A 385 -20.66 1.49 7.66
N ASP A 386 -19.70 1.53 8.59
CA ASP A 386 -19.94 1.44 10.04
C ASP A 386 -20.76 2.63 10.58
N MET A 387 -20.60 3.83 10.01
CA MET A 387 -21.41 5.01 10.33
C MET A 387 -22.83 4.98 9.71
N GLY A 388 -23.09 4.05 8.79
CA GLY A 388 -24.41 3.81 8.20
C GLY A 388 -24.59 4.32 6.77
N PHE A 389 -23.55 4.81 6.09
CA PHE A 389 -23.60 5.08 4.65
C PHE A 389 -23.82 3.79 3.86
N ASP A 390 -24.42 3.90 2.68
CA ASP A 390 -24.39 2.84 1.67
C ASP A 390 -23.11 3.03 0.83
N VAL A 391 -22.14 2.11 0.96
CA VAL A 391 -20.82 2.29 0.35
C VAL A 391 -20.65 1.33 -0.82
N VAL A 392 -20.31 1.90 -1.97
CA VAL A 392 -19.88 1.17 -3.16
C VAL A 392 -18.36 1.24 -3.23
N SER A 393 -17.70 0.09 -3.20
CA SER A 393 -16.24 0.02 -3.40
C SER A 393 -15.95 -0.20 -4.88
N GLY A 394 -15.33 0.79 -5.52
CA GLY A 394 -14.95 0.71 -6.93
C GLY A 394 -13.86 -0.35 -7.15
N PRO A 395 -13.92 -1.12 -8.26
CA PRO A 395 -12.81 -1.96 -8.67
C PRO A 395 -11.51 -1.15 -8.85
N LEU A 396 -10.36 -1.81 -8.71
CA LEU A 396 -9.09 -1.20 -9.10
C LEU A 396 -9.03 -0.99 -10.61
N PHE A 397 -8.23 0.00 -11.02
CA PHE A 397 -7.85 0.25 -12.41
C PHE A 397 -8.95 0.78 -13.34
N GLN A 398 -10.01 1.36 -12.79
CA GLN A 398 -11.04 1.99 -13.61
C GLN A 398 -10.53 3.24 -14.31
N THR A 399 -11.02 3.47 -15.52
CA THR A 399 -10.97 4.78 -16.17
C THR A 399 -12.01 5.72 -15.55
N PRO A 400 -11.87 7.05 -15.72
CA PRO A 400 -12.91 8.00 -15.32
C PRO A 400 -14.28 7.67 -15.94
N GLU A 401 -14.31 7.15 -17.17
CA GLU A 401 -15.52 6.72 -17.86
C GLU A 401 -16.21 5.54 -17.15
N GLU A 402 -15.46 4.48 -16.85
CA GLU A 402 -15.99 3.31 -16.12
C GLU A 402 -16.45 3.68 -14.71
N THR A 403 -15.77 4.63 -14.05
CA THR A 403 -16.21 5.17 -12.76
C THR A 403 -17.52 5.95 -12.88
N VAL A 404 -17.72 6.73 -13.95
CA VAL A 404 -19.02 7.40 -14.21
C VAL A 404 -20.12 6.37 -14.41
N VAL A 405 -19.91 5.36 -15.26
CA VAL A 405 -20.89 4.30 -15.49
C VAL A 405 -21.32 3.66 -14.17
N LEU A 406 -20.34 3.26 -13.34
CA LEU A 406 -20.62 2.67 -12.03
C LEU A 406 -21.37 3.63 -11.09
N ALA A 407 -21.00 4.91 -11.06
CA ALA A 407 -21.68 5.92 -10.25
C ALA A 407 -23.15 6.12 -10.65
N LEU A 408 -23.44 6.08 -11.96
CA LEU A 408 -24.79 6.19 -12.50
C LEU A 408 -25.62 4.95 -12.18
N GLU A 409 -25.09 3.76 -12.48
CA GLU A 409 -25.78 2.48 -12.26
C GLU A 409 -26.12 2.26 -10.79
N THR A 410 -25.25 2.69 -9.88
CA THR A 410 -25.46 2.53 -8.43
C THR A 410 -26.24 3.67 -7.79
N GLY A 411 -26.43 4.79 -8.50
CA GLY A 411 -27.17 5.96 -8.02
C GLY A 411 -26.54 6.62 -6.81
N VAL A 412 -25.21 6.80 -6.82
CA VAL A 412 -24.47 7.43 -5.71
C VAL A 412 -24.77 8.92 -5.57
N ASP A 413 -24.59 9.43 -4.36
CA ASP A 413 -24.68 10.87 -4.06
C ASP A 413 -23.31 11.54 -4.09
N VAL A 414 -22.26 10.78 -3.80
CA VAL A 414 -20.88 11.23 -3.69
C VAL A 414 -19.95 10.22 -4.36
N VAL A 415 -18.98 10.72 -5.13
CA VAL A 415 -17.80 9.95 -5.57
C VAL A 415 -16.59 10.49 -4.82
N GLY A 416 -16.00 9.63 -3.99
CA GLY A 416 -14.70 9.86 -3.34
C GLY A 416 -13.57 9.29 -4.18
N ALA A 417 -12.86 10.17 -4.91
CA ALA A 417 -11.69 9.80 -5.69
C ALA A 417 -10.46 9.66 -4.78
N SER A 418 -10.04 8.43 -4.53
CA SER A 418 -8.83 8.12 -3.74
C SER A 418 -7.62 8.04 -4.66
N SER A 419 -6.75 9.06 -4.66
CA SER A 419 -5.60 9.22 -5.56
C SER A 419 -4.29 9.33 -4.78
N LEU A 420 -3.37 8.38 -5.01
CA LEU A 420 -2.06 8.31 -4.35
C LEU A 420 -0.91 8.17 -5.36
N ALA A 421 -1.21 8.29 -6.67
CA ALA A 421 -0.25 8.09 -7.76
C ALA A 421 -0.12 9.32 -8.69
N ALA A 422 -0.35 10.52 -8.16
CA ALA A 422 -0.21 11.81 -8.86
C ALA A 422 -1.07 11.97 -10.15
N GLY A 423 -2.13 11.18 -10.29
CA GLY A 423 -3.05 11.25 -11.44
C GLY A 423 -4.18 12.27 -11.28
N HIS A 424 -4.29 12.93 -10.12
CA HIS A 424 -5.42 13.75 -9.70
C HIS A 424 -5.68 14.94 -10.64
N LYS A 425 -4.64 15.60 -11.16
CA LYS A 425 -4.79 16.75 -12.07
C LYS A 425 -5.39 16.40 -13.45
N THR A 426 -5.45 15.11 -13.79
CA THR A 426 -6.02 14.64 -15.07
C THR A 426 -7.31 13.87 -14.85
N LEU A 427 -7.28 12.85 -13.97
CA LEU A 427 -8.38 11.89 -13.85
C LEU A 427 -9.61 12.48 -13.13
N ILE A 428 -9.41 13.32 -12.12
CA ILE A 428 -10.53 13.91 -11.36
C ILE A 428 -11.29 14.97 -12.18
N PRO A 429 -10.62 15.92 -12.87
CA PRO A 429 -11.31 16.81 -13.79
C PRO A 429 -12.05 16.06 -14.91
N GLU A 430 -11.47 14.98 -15.45
CA GLU A 430 -12.14 14.15 -16.46
C GLU A 430 -13.41 13.50 -15.92
N LEU A 431 -13.37 12.91 -14.72
CA LEU A 431 -14.52 12.35 -14.01
C LEU A 431 -15.64 13.40 -13.86
N ILE A 432 -15.32 14.60 -13.37
CA ILE A 432 -16.30 15.68 -13.15
C ILE A 432 -16.92 16.12 -14.48
N ASN A 433 -16.11 16.29 -15.53
CA ASN A 433 -16.60 16.69 -16.84
C ASN A 433 -17.53 15.64 -17.45
N ARG A 434 -17.22 14.35 -17.28
CA ARG A 434 -18.08 13.25 -17.74
C ARG A 434 -19.39 13.15 -16.96
N LEU A 435 -19.37 13.31 -15.63
CA LEU A 435 -20.60 13.42 -14.82
C LEU A 435 -21.49 14.58 -15.30
N ARG A 436 -20.89 15.72 -15.62
CA ARG A 436 -21.61 16.89 -16.18
C ARG A 436 -22.20 16.57 -17.56
N ALA A 437 -21.45 15.89 -18.42
CA ALA A 437 -21.93 15.48 -19.76
C ALA A 437 -23.14 14.54 -19.67
N GLU A 438 -23.17 13.66 -18.67
CA GLU A 438 -24.30 12.76 -18.37
C GLU A 438 -25.45 13.45 -17.60
N GLY A 439 -25.39 14.78 -17.42
CA GLY A 439 -26.42 15.55 -16.72
C GLY A 439 -26.49 15.29 -15.22
N ARG A 440 -25.44 14.71 -14.62
CA ARG A 440 -25.37 14.32 -13.20
C ARG A 440 -24.37 15.16 -12.39
N SER A 441 -24.36 16.47 -12.64
CA SER A 441 -23.60 17.43 -11.84
C SER A 441 -24.12 17.59 -10.40
N ASP A 442 -25.23 16.95 -10.04
CA ASP A 442 -25.72 16.84 -8.68
C ASP A 442 -24.82 15.95 -7.79
N ILE A 443 -24.18 14.93 -8.38
CA ILE A 443 -23.26 14.02 -7.69
C ILE A 443 -22.03 14.81 -7.21
N LYS A 444 -21.77 14.75 -5.90
CA LYS A 444 -20.64 15.44 -5.29
C LYS A 444 -19.34 14.69 -5.58
N VAL A 445 -18.28 15.42 -5.91
CA VAL A 445 -16.94 14.83 -6.09
C VAL A 445 -16.02 15.35 -4.99
N ILE A 446 -15.46 14.43 -4.21
CA ILE A 446 -14.41 14.72 -3.22
C ILE A 446 -13.14 13.97 -3.60
N ALA A 447 -11.99 14.49 -3.20
CA ALA A 447 -10.68 13.90 -3.46
C ALA A 447 -9.98 13.57 -2.15
N GLY A 448 -9.22 12.49 -2.12
CA GLY A 448 -8.35 12.18 -0.99
C GLY A 448 -7.15 11.35 -1.40
N GLY A 449 -6.17 11.22 -0.50
CA GLY A 449 -4.88 10.60 -0.77
C GLY A 449 -3.75 11.62 -0.86
N VAL A 450 -2.64 11.25 -1.50
CA VAL A 450 -1.43 12.09 -1.58
C VAL A 450 -1.63 13.13 -2.68
N ILE A 451 -2.15 14.29 -2.28
CA ILE A 451 -2.38 15.45 -3.13
C ILE A 451 -1.57 16.61 -2.54
N PRO A 452 -0.58 17.17 -3.25
CA PRO A 452 0.19 18.31 -2.76
C PRO A 452 -0.71 19.53 -2.52
N PRO A 453 -0.50 20.31 -1.44
CA PRO A 453 -1.31 21.50 -1.16
C PRO A 453 -1.36 22.51 -2.32
N GLN A 454 -0.30 22.59 -3.13
CA GLN A 454 -0.24 23.49 -4.29
C GLN A 454 -1.27 23.15 -5.39
N ASP A 455 -1.76 21.90 -5.43
CA ASP A 455 -2.75 21.45 -6.41
C ASP A 455 -4.20 21.63 -5.94
N TYR A 456 -4.43 22.09 -4.70
CA TYR A 456 -5.77 22.12 -4.11
C TYR A 456 -6.69 23.11 -4.83
N ASP A 457 -6.18 24.31 -5.13
CA ASP A 457 -6.98 25.34 -5.79
C ASP A 457 -7.34 24.92 -7.22
N PHE A 458 -6.40 24.28 -7.93
CA PHE A 458 -6.68 23.68 -9.24
C PHE A 458 -7.83 22.66 -9.18
N LEU A 459 -7.83 21.77 -8.17
CA LEU A 459 -8.88 20.76 -8.02
C LEU A 459 -10.23 21.39 -7.63
N ARG A 460 -10.23 22.42 -6.78
CA ARG A 460 -11.45 23.17 -6.43
C ARG A 460 -12.05 23.86 -7.64
N ASP A 461 -11.21 24.52 -8.45
CA ASP A 461 -11.63 25.17 -9.69
C ASP A 461 -12.18 24.15 -10.71
N ALA A 462 -11.64 22.93 -10.73
CA ALA A 462 -12.17 21.83 -11.55
C ALA A 462 -13.53 21.29 -11.05
N GLY A 463 -13.94 21.61 -9.82
CA GLY A 463 -15.23 21.23 -9.23
C GLY A 463 -15.16 20.25 -8.07
N VAL A 464 -13.97 19.97 -7.50
CA VAL A 464 -13.83 19.17 -6.29
C VAL A 464 -14.36 19.94 -5.08
N GLN A 465 -15.21 19.29 -4.28
CA GLN A 465 -15.93 19.94 -3.19
C GLN A 465 -15.36 19.68 -1.79
N GLY A 466 -14.44 18.72 -1.67
CA GLY A 466 -13.71 18.40 -0.45
C GLY A 466 -12.40 17.71 -0.80
N ILE A 467 -11.31 18.06 -0.11
CA ILE A 467 -9.98 17.49 -0.32
C ILE A 467 -9.47 16.99 1.04
N TYR A 468 -9.10 15.70 1.09
CA TYR A 468 -8.76 14.99 2.32
C TYR A 468 -7.37 14.31 2.19
N GLY A 469 -6.33 15.04 2.60
CA GLY A 469 -4.93 14.58 2.56
C GLY A 469 -4.57 13.57 3.67
N PRO A 470 -3.32 13.06 3.67
CA PRO A 470 -2.78 12.26 4.77
C PRO A 470 -3.06 12.88 6.15
N GLY A 471 -3.47 12.05 7.12
CA GLY A 471 -3.79 12.51 8.48
C GLY A 471 -5.22 13.02 8.71
N THR A 472 -6.07 13.04 7.67
CA THR A 472 -7.50 13.33 7.81
C THR A 472 -8.17 12.39 8.83
N ASN A 473 -8.92 12.95 9.76
CA ASN A 473 -9.79 12.19 10.66
C ASN A 473 -11.07 11.76 9.93
N VAL A 474 -11.37 10.46 9.97
CA VAL A 474 -12.46 9.85 9.20
C VAL A 474 -13.83 10.29 9.71
N VAL A 475 -13.99 10.50 11.02
CA VAL A 475 -15.26 10.99 11.61
C VAL A 475 -15.53 12.42 11.18
N GLU A 476 -14.50 13.27 11.15
CA GLU A 476 -14.60 14.65 10.66
C GLU A 476 -14.90 14.69 9.16
N CYS A 477 -14.23 13.85 8.37
CA CYS A 477 -14.50 13.69 6.93
C CYS A 477 -15.97 13.30 6.67
N ALA A 478 -16.52 12.34 7.42
CA ALA A 478 -17.93 11.96 7.30
C ALA A 478 -18.89 13.11 7.65
N ALA A 479 -18.57 13.90 8.67
CA ALA A 479 -19.35 15.09 9.02
C ALA A 479 -19.35 16.14 7.88
N ASP A 480 -18.21 16.36 7.23
CA ASP A 480 -18.10 17.26 6.08
C ASP A 480 -18.89 16.74 4.88
N VAL A 481 -18.84 15.44 4.60
CA VAL A 481 -19.65 14.83 3.54
C VAL A 481 -21.15 15.02 3.80
N LEU A 482 -21.61 14.87 5.05
CA LEU A 482 -23.00 15.16 5.42
C LEU A 482 -23.37 16.63 5.18
N ARG A 483 -22.47 17.58 5.46
CA ARG A 483 -22.68 19.01 5.15
C ARG A 483 -22.78 19.25 3.64
N LEU A 484 -21.94 18.60 2.83
CA LEU A 484 -22.02 18.66 1.36
C LEU A 484 -23.34 18.11 0.81
N LEU A 485 -23.92 17.13 1.51
CA LEU A 485 -25.26 16.62 1.23
C LEU A 485 -26.36 17.51 1.82
N GLY A 486 -26.04 18.66 2.43
CA GLY A 486 -27.01 19.62 2.94
C GLY A 486 -27.59 19.27 4.30
N HIS A 487 -26.88 18.49 5.12
CA HIS A 487 -27.24 18.30 6.53
C HIS A 487 -26.66 19.45 7.38
N ASN A 488 -27.49 20.06 8.22
CA ASN A 488 -27.06 21.12 9.11
C ASN A 488 -26.39 20.52 10.36
N MET A 489 -25.07 20.32 10.28
CA MET A 489 -24.27 19.87 11.43
C MET A 489 -23.90 21.08 12.29
N PRO A 490 -24.06 21.01 13.63
CA PRO A 490 -23.45 21.97 14.55
C PRO A 490 -21.94 22.14 14.23
N PRO A 491 -21.39 23.37 14.32
CA PRO A 491 -19.94 23.59 14.26
C PRO A 491 -19.18 22.68 15.24
N ALA A 492 -18.02 22.18 14.82
CA ALA A 492 -17.12 21.45 15.71
C ALA A 492 -16.68 22.37 16.87
N GLY A 493 -16.72 21.87 18.12
CA GLY A 493 -16.20 22.59 19.30
C GLY A 493 -17.22 23.38 20.14
N LEU A 494 -18.52 23.37 19.82
CA LEU A 494 -19.52 24.07 20.66
C LEU A 494 -19.79 23.39 22.02
N ALA A 495 -19.31 22.17 22.24
CA ALA A 495 -19.43 21.50 23.55
C ALA A 495 -18.40 21.99 24.58
N GLU A 496 -17.26 22.57 24.16
CA GLU A 496 -16.25 23.12 25.09
C GLU A 496 -16.53 24.58 25.49
N ALA A 497 -17.50 25.25 24.86
CA ALA A 497 -17.88 26.62 25.19
C ALA A 497 -19.09 26.71 26.14
N ALA A 498 -19.55 25.58 26.67
CA ALA A 498 -20.75 25.46 27.51
C ALA A 498 -20.48 24.90 28.94
N GLU A 499 -19.22 24.83 29.36
CA GLU A 499 -18.79 24.76 30.77
C GLU A 499 -17.93 25.98 31.09
#